data_AF-A0A3D0K0L2-F1
#
_entry.id   AF-A0A3D0K0L2-F1
#
_cell.length_a   1.000
_cell.length_b   1.000
_cell.length_c   1.000
_cell.angle_alpha   90.00
_cell.angle_beta   90.00
_cell.angle_gamma   90.00
#
_symmetry.space_group_name_H-M   'P 1'
#
loop_
_entity.id
_entity.type
_entity.pdbx_description
1 polymer ?
#
loop_
_entity_poly.entity_id
_entity_poly.type
_entity_poly.pdbx_seq_one_letter_code
_entity_poly.pdbx_strand_id
1 'polypeptide(L)'
;MPLLSCSNLSCRRGHTVVLEGVSVSFEPGERIGLVGRNGCGKTTLLSLIEGREDPDQGRVDRARGARIGSLAQEHAFDPTLTVRQVAASAFHELDSLRGELEAVYESMSAASEEELDKLMKQQGALEARLEAAGGWVVDHRIDA
;
A
#
# COMPACT_ATOMS: atom_id res chain seq x y z
N MET A 1 -10.94 -3.59 -17.56
CA MET A 1 -10.64 -4.72 -16.66
C MET A 1 -10.81 -4.17 -15.25
N PRO A 2 -11.54 -4.87 -14.38
CA PRO A 2 -11.74 -4.41 -13.01
C PRO A 2 -10.40 -4.26 -12.30
N LEU A 3 -10.32 -3.26 -11.42
CA LEU A 3 -9.15 -3.04 -10.56
C LEU A 3 -9.03 -4.17 -9.53
N LEU A 4 -10.17 -4.63 -9.03
CA LEU A 4 -10.29 -5.74 -8.07
C LEU A 4 -11.59 -6.50 -8.32
N SER A 5 -11.57 -7.82 -8.22
CA SER A 5 -12.77 -8.64 -8.27
C SER A 5 -12.75 -9.77 -7.26
N CYS A 6 -13.86 -9.93 -6.56
CA CYS A 6 -14.14 -11.01 -5.64
C CYS A 6 -15.10 -11.98 -6.31
N SER A 7 -14.78 -13.28 -6.29
CA SER A 7 -15.62 -14.33 -6.86
C SER A 7 -15.95 -15.37 -5.79
N ASN A 8 -17.24 -15.49 -5.45
CA ASN A 8 -17.81 -16.47 -4.53
C ASN A 8 -17.11 -16.54 -3.15
N LEU A 9 -16.72 -15.40 -2.60
CA LEU A 9 -16.05 -15.33 -1.30
C LEU A 9 -16.96 -15.86 -0.20
N SER A 10 -16.45 -16.86 0.51
CA SER A 10 -17.09 -17.40 1.72
C SER A 10 -16.08 -17.42 2.86
N CYS A 11 -16.57 -17.12 4.07
CA CYS A 11 -15.75 -17.11 5.28
C CYS A 11 -16.59 -17.51 6.49
N ARG A 12 -16.03 -18.41 7.28
CA ARG A 12 -16.60 -18.92 8.53
C ARG A 12 -15.66 -18.62 9.69
N ARG A 13 -16.25 -18.34 10.85
CA ARG A 13 -15.53 -18.17 12.13
C ARG A 13 -16.11 -19.15 13.14
N GLY A 14 -15.34 -20.22 13.40
CA GLY A 14 -15.85 -21.36 14.15
C GLY A 14 -17.09 -21.95 13.47
N HIS A 15 -18.24 -21.90 14.15
CA HIS A 15 -19.52 -22.43 13.63
C HIS A 15 -20.37 -21.38 12.91
N THR A 16 -19.94 -20.12 12.85
CA THR A 16 -20.72 -19.03 12.27
C THR A 16 -20.27 -18.74 10.85
N VAL A 17 -21.21 -18.76 9.90
CA VAL A 17 -20.99 -18.25 8.55
C VAL A 17 -21.02 -16.72 8.61
N VAL A 18 -19.91 -16.08 8.23
CA VAL A 18 -19.77 -14.62 8.23
C VAL A 18 -20.01 -14.05 6.84
N LEU A 19 -19.50 -14.73 5.80
CA LEU A 19 -19.73 -14.42 4.40
C LEU A 19 -20.09 -15.70 3.65
N GLU A 20 -21.03 -15.59 2.71
CA GLU A 20 -21.51 -16.71 1.91
C GLU A 20 -21.66 -16.26 0.44
N GLY A 21 -20.78 -16.76 -0.43
CA GLY A 21 -20.89 -16.58 -1.88
C GLY A 21 -20.79 -15.14 -2.39
N VAL A 22 -20.06 -14.26 -1.71
CA VAL A 22 -19.97 -12.83 -2.10
C VAL A 22 -19.18 -12.68 -3.40
N SER A 23 -19.82 -12.12 -4.43
CA SER A 23 -19.20 -11.79 -5.71
C SER A 23 -19.40 -10.30 -6.02
N VAL A 24 -18.32 -9.58 -6.25
CA VAL A 24 -18.33 -8.13 -6.52
C VAL A 24 -17.08 -7.73 -7.31
N SER A 25 -17.21 -6.76 -8.20
CA SER A 25 -16.10 -6.17 -8.96
C SER A 25 -16.03 -4.67 -8.72
N PHE A 26 -14.82 -4.13 -8.72
CA PHE A 26 -14.52 -2.72 -8.50
C PHE A 26 -13.80 -2.19 -9.74
N GLU A 27 -14.38 -1.19 -10.40
CA GLU A 27 -13.81 -0.55 -11.58
C GLU A 27 -12.94 0.66 -11.21
N PRO A 28 -11.97 1.05 -12.06
CA PRO A 28 -11.16 2.24 -11.82
C PRO A 28 -12.00 3.52 -11.68
N GLY A 29 -11.74 4.30 -10.64
CA GLY A 29 -12.41 5.58 -10.37
C GLY A 29 -13.71 5.48 -9.57
N GLU A 30 -14.16 4.27 -9.24
CA GLU A 30 -15.35 4.08 -8.42
C GLU A 30 -15.15 4.48 -6.96
N ARG A 31 -16.22 4.95 -6.34
CA ARG A 31 -16.32 5.19 -4.90
C ARG A 31 -17.46 4.35 -4.36
N ILE A 32 -17.14 3.34 -3.56
CA ILE A 32 -18.11 2.34 -3.09
C ILE A 32 -18.23 2.44 -1.57
N GLY A 33 -19.48 2.51 -1.09
CA GLY A 33 -19.80 2.45 0.33
C GLY A 33 -20.28 1.06 0.71
N LEU A 34 -19.59 0.40 1.65
CA LEU A 34 -20.03 -0.86 2.23
C LEU A 34 -20.85 -0.61 3.50
N VAL A 35 -22.15 -0.86 3.43
CA VAL A 35 -23.09 -0.63 4.54
C VAL A 35 -23.70 -1.93 5.04
N GLY A 36 -24.10 -1.94 6.32
CA GLY A 36 -24.72 -3.09 6.96
C GLY A 36 -24.61 -3.01 8.48
N ARG A 37 -25.35 -3.85 9.19
CA ARG A 37 -25.36 -3.89 10.67
C ARG A 37 -23.97 -4.27 11.21
N ASN A 38 -23.70 -3.93 12.48
CA ASN A 38 -22.49 -4.43 13.14
C ASN A 38 -22.53 -5.96 13.20
N GLY A 39 -21.39 -6.60 12.93
CA GLY A 39 -21.28 -8.05 12.85
C GLY A 39 -21.70 -8.70 11.53
N CYS A 40 -22.18 -7.95 10.53
CA CYS A 40 -22.60 -8.54 9.24
C CYS A 40 -21.43 -8.91 8.29
N GLY A 41 -20.19 -8.96 8.78
CA GLY A 41 -19.03 -9.37 7.98
C GLY A 41 -18.31 -8.27 7.18
N LYS A 42 -18.61 -6.98 7.37
CA LYS A 42 -17.93 -5.89 6.62
C LYS A 42 -16.41 -5.91 6.79
N THR A 43 -15.94 -5.93 8.03
CA THR A 43 -14.51 -5.97 8.36
C THR A 43 -13.86 -7.26 7.83
N THR A 44 -14.60 -8.37 7.84
CA THR A 44 -14.15 -9.65 7.26
C THR A 44 -13.98 -9.52 5.74
N LEU A 45 -14.96 -8.96 5.04
CA LEU A 45 -14.85 -8.75 3.59
C LEU A 45 -13.66 -7.85 3.24
N LEU A 46 -13.46 -6.76 3.98
CA LEU A 46 -12.30 -5.89 3.79
C LEU A 46 -10.98 -6.63 4.06
N SER A 47 -10.91 -7.47 5.10
CA SER A 47 -9.70 -8.24 5.43
C SER A 47 -9.35 -9.25 4.33
N LEU A 48 -10.35 -9.91 3.74
CA LEU A 48 -10.17 -10.80 2.59
C LEU A 48 -9.71 -10.02 1.34
N ILE A 49 -10.33 -8.87 1.07
CA ILE A 49 -9.95 -8.00 -0.05
C ILE A 49 -8.50 -7.53 0.10
N GLU A 50 -8.10 -7.14 1.30
CA GLU A 50 -6.74 -6.70 1.66
C GLU A 50 -5.73 -7.87 1.60
N GLY A 51 -6.20 -9.11 1.72
CA GLY A 51 -5.35 -10.31 1.76
C GLY A 51 -4.68 -10.50 3.12
N ARG A 52 -5.26 -9.95 4.20
CA ARG A 52 -4.84 -10.24 5.58
C ARG A 52 -5.26 -11.64 6.02
N GLU A 53 -6.26 -12.18 5.35
CA GLU A 53 -6.81 -13.51 5.59
C GLU A 53 -7.21 -14.13 4.25
N ASP A 54 -7.10 -15.45 4.17
CA ASP A 54 -7.56 -16.21 3.02
C ASP A 54 -9.05 -16.56 3.14
N PRO A 55 -9.82 -16.55 2.04
CA PRO A 55 -11.19 -17.00 2.05
C PRO A 55 -11.26 -18.53 2.15
N ASP A 56 -12.30 -19.06 2.79
CA ASP A 56 -12.54 -20.51 2.82
C ASP A 56 -12.91 -21.05 1.44
N GLN A 57 -13.60 -20.23 0.64
CA GLN A 57 -13.95 -20.51 -0.75
C GLN A 57 -13.95 -19.22 -1.57
N GLY A 58 -13.74 -19.37 -2.88
CA GLY A 58 -13.68 -18.25 -3.80
C GLY A 58 -12.27 -17.67 -3.91
N ARG A 59 -12.16 -16.49 -4.53
CA ARG A 59 -10.88 -15.79 -4.70
C ARG A 59 -11.04 -14.28 -4.85
N VAL A 60 -9.94 -13.57 -4.59
CA VAL A 60 -9.79 -12.14 -4.87
C VAL A 60 -8.73 -11.98 -5.96
N ASP A 61 -9.15 -11.48 -7.11
CA ASP A 61 -8.27 -11.14 -8.23
C ASP A 61 -8.02 -9.63 -8.24
N ARG A 62 -6.78 -9.22 -8.52
CA ARG A 62 -6.37 -7.80 -8.57
C ARG A 62 -5.70 -7.52 -9.90
N ALA A 63 -5.91 -6.33 -10.45
CA ALA A 63 -5.19 -5.90 -11.65
C ALA A 63 -3.67 -5.88 -11.38
N ARG A 64 -2.88 -6.22 -12.40
CA ARG A 64 -1.41 -6.23 -12.30
C ARG A 64 -0.90 -4.84 -11.91
N GLY A 65 -0.09 -4.76 -10.87
CA GLY A 65 0.46 -3.50 -10.35
C GLY A 65 -0.50 -2.70 -9.45
N ALA A 66 -1.73 -3.19 -9.22
CA ALA A 66 -2.62 -2.56 -8.25
C ALA A 66 -2.08 -2.73 -6.82
N ARG A 67 -2.14 -1.65 -6.04
CA ARG A 67 -1.81 -1.64 -4.61
C ARG A 67 -3.08 -1.42 -3.80
N ILE A 68 -3.15 -2.06 -2.64
CA ILE A 68 -4.21 -1.82 -1.65
C ILE A 68 -3.63 -1.01 -0.50
N GLY A 69 -4.17 0.18 -0.28
CA GLY A 69 -3.97 0.94 0.94
C GLY A 69 -5.17 0.77 1.86
N SER A 70 -4.91 0.57 3.15
CA SER A 70 -5.95 0.43 4.17
C SER A 70 -5.68 1.42 5.29
N LEU A 71 -6.72 2.13 5.72
CA LEU A 71 -6.71 2.94 6.92
C LEU A 71 -7.37 2.13 8.03
N ALA A 72 -6.62 1.81 9.08
CA ALA A 72 -7.15 1.00 10.16
C ALA A 72 -8.17 1.80 10.97
N GLN A 73 -9.18 1.12 11.49
CA GLN A 73 -10.20 1.75 12.32
C GLN A 73 -9.61 2.29 13.64
N GLU A 74 -8.60 1.60 14.17
CA GLU A 74 -7.84 2.03 15.34
C GLU A 74 -6.36 2.11 14.95
N HIS A 75 -5.74 3.25 15.24
CA HIS A 75 -4.30 3.45 15.08
C HIS A 75 -3.69 3.74 16.44
N ALA A 76 -2.70 2.95 16.82
CA ALA A 76 -1.84 3.26 17.95
C ALA A 76 -0.77 4.25 17.46
N PHE A 77 -0.90 5.50 17.88
CA PHE A 77 0.11 6.53 17.65
C PHE A 77 0.98 6.67 18.88
N ASP A 78 2.25 6.99 18.67
CA ASP A 78 3.14 7.37 19.75
C ASP A 78 2.65 8.70 20.35
N PRO A 79 2.27 8.72 21.64
CA PRO A 79 1.72 9.92 22.28
C PRO A 79 2.76 11.04 22.45
N THR A 80 4.04 10.75 22.25
CA THR A 80 5.12 11.75 22.32
C THR A 80 5.29 12.54 21.02
N LEU A 81 4.69 12.09 19.92
CA LEU A 81 4.77 12.76 18.63
C LEU A 81 3.63 13.76 18.44
N THR A 82 3.95 14.89 17.82
CA THR A 82 2.95 15.83 17.32
C THR A 82 2.24 15.26 16.09
N VAL A 83 1.03 15.76 15.79
CA VAL A 83 0.28 15.39 14.58
C VAL A 83 1.13 15.57 13.31
N ARG A 84 1.93 16.65 13.25
CA ARG A 84 2.86 16.91 12.13
C ARG A 84 3.90 15.80 12.00
N GLN A 85 4.48 15.35 13.11
CA GLN A 85 5.50 14.29 13.10
C GLN A 85 4.91 12.94 12.70
N VAL A 86 3.71 12.62 13.20
CA VAL A 86 2.98 11.41 12.78
C VAL A 86 2.67 11.45 11.28
N ALA A 87 2.14 12.58 10.78
CA ALA A 87 1.88 12.75 9.36
C ALA A 87 3.17 12.66 8.51
N ALA A 88 4.26 13.26 8.98
CA ALA A 88 5.57 13.20 8.31
C ALA A 88 6.12 11.76 8.25
N SER A 89 5.89 10.94 9.28
CA SER A 89 6.37 9.54 9.28
C SER A 89 5.80 8.69 8.14
N ALA A 90 4.64 9.06 7.59
CA ALA A 90 4.07 8.38 6.42
C ALA A 90 4.97 8.49 5.17
N PHE A 91 5.88 9.46 5.15
CA PHE A 91 6.82 9.72 4.05
C PHE A 91 8.25 9.27 4.36
N HIS A 92 8.51 8.66 5.52
CA HIS A 92 9.85 8.27 5.94
C HIS A 92 10.58 7.36 4.95
N GLU A 93 9.86 6.42 4.31
CA GLU A 93 10.44 5.58 3.26
C GLU A 93 10.90 6.40 2.05
N LEU A 94 10.10 7.39 1.63
CA LEU A 94 10.43 8.27 0.51
C LEU A 94 11.60 9.19 0.84
N ASP A 95 11.63 9.74 2.05
CA ASP A 95 12.75 10.55 2.52
C ASP A 95 14.05 9.73 2.61
N SER A 96 13.97 8.48 3.09
CA SER A 96 15.11 7.56 3.12
C SER A 96 15.63 7.25 1.72
N LEU A 97 14.74 6.89 0.79
CA LEU A 97 15.12 6.58 -0.59
C LEU A 97 15.74 7.80 -1.29
N ARG A 98 15.23 9.00 -1.02
CA ARG A 98 15.80 10.25 -1.55
C ARG A 98 17.19 10.53 -1.00
N GLY A 99 17.38 10.36 0.31
CA GLY A 99 18.70 10.52 0.95
C GLY A 99 19.72 9.49 0.46
N GLU A 100 19.31 8.24 0.26
CA GLU A 100 20.16 7.20 -0.35
C GLU A 100 20.57 7.56 -1.78
N LEU A 101 19.63 8.09 -2.58
CA LEU A 101 19.90 8.50 -3.95
C LEU A 101 20.87 9.70 -4.01
N GLU A 102 20.69 10.69 -3.14
CA GLU A 102 21.61 11.84 -2.99
C GLU A 102 23.02 11.38 -2.60
N ALA A 103 23.14 10.44 -1.66
CA ALA A 103 24.43 9.87 -1.28
C ALA A 103 25.11 9.10 -2.42
N VAL A 104 24.34 8.42 -3.27
CA VAL A 104 24.87 7.77 -4.49
C VAL A 104 25.38 8.82 -5.46
N TYR A 105 24.63 9.91 -5.71
CA TYR A 105 25.09 10.99 -6.57
C TYR A 105 26.37 11.65 -6.08
N GLU A 106 26.47 11.92 -4.78
CA GLU A 106 27.70 12.45 -4.17
C GLU A 106 28.87 11.49 -4.37
N SER A 107 28.64 10.18 -4.15
CA SER A 107 29.66 9.15 -4.34
C SER A 107 30.12 9.04 -5.80
N MET A 108 29.20 9.23 -6.76
CA MET A 108 29.53 9.23 -8.20
C MET A 108 30.45 10.40 -8.58
N SER A 109 30.35 11.55 -7.90
CA SER A 109 31.17 12.73 -8.19
C SER A 109 32.67 12.49 -7.95
N ALA A 110 33.02 11.55 -7.07
CA ALA A 110 34.39 11.23 -6.67
C ALA A 110 34.82 9.78 -7.03
N ALA A 111 33.99 9.03 -7.75
CA ALA A 111 34.20 7.61 -8.04
C ALA A 111 35.19 7.37 -9.20
N SER A 112 35.91 6.25 -9.13
CA SER A 112 36.66 5.71 -10.27
C SER A 112 35.73 5.08 -11.34
N GLU A 113 36.24 4.83 -12.55
CA GLU A 113 35.46 4.21 -13.64
C GLU A 113 34.87 2.84 -13.24
N GLU A 114 35.61 2.03 -12.46
CA GLU A 114 35.13 0.72 -11.99
C GLU A 114 34.01 0.83 -10.94
N GLU A 115 34.06 1.86 -10.09
CA GLU A 115 33.03 2.12 -9.08
C GLU A 115 31.78 2.75 -9.70
N LEU A 116 31.94 3.52 -10.78
CA LEU A 116 30.87 4.23 -11.45
C LEU A 116 29.81 3.27 -12.01
N ASP A 117 30.19 2.16 -12.65
CA ASP A 117 29.22 1.18 -13.19
C ASP A 117 28.35 0.57 -12.07
N LYS A 118 28.94 0.33 -10.89
CA LYS A 118 28.21 -0.18 -9.73
C LYS A 118 27.23 0.87 -9.19
N LEU A 119 27.67 2.12 -9.07
CA LEU A 119 26.85 3.22 -8.58
C LEU A 119 25.70 3.55 -9.54
N MET A 120 25.92 3.49 -10.86
CA MET A 120 24.86 3.67 -11.86
C MET A 120 23.77 2.59 -11.74
N LYS A 121 24.14 1.33 -11.50
CA LYS A 121 23.16 0.26 -11.24
C LYS A 121 22.36 0.49 -9.96
N GLN A 122 23.03 0.98 -8.91
CA GLN A 122 22.38 1.31 -7.64
C GLN A 122 21.43 2.50 -7.79
N GLN A 123 21.83 3.54 -8.52
CA GLN A 123 21.02 4.71 -8.85
C GLN A 123 19.74 4.30 -9.59
N GLY A 124 19.85 3.52 -10.67
CA GLY A 124 18.66 3.05 -11.41
C GLY A 124 17.70 2.20 -10.56
N ALA A 125 18.22 1.39 -9.64
CA ALA A 125 17.38 0.61 -8.72
C ALA A 125 16.65 1.49 -7.70
N LEU A 126 17.32 2.51 -7.16
CA LEU A 126 16.73 3.46 -6.21
C LEU A 126 15.66 4.34 -6.89
N GLU A 127 15.91 4.81 -8.12
CA GLU A 127 14.93 5.57 -8.89
C GLU A 127 13.67 4.77 -9.18
N ALA A 128 13.81 3.51 -9.60
CA ALA A 128 12.67 2.63 -9.83
C ALA A 128 11.84 2.41 -8.54
N ARG A 129 12.52 2.28 -7.38
CA ARG A 129 11.85 2.15 -6.08
C ARG A 129 11.16 3.44 -5.67
N LEU A 130 11.79 4.60 -5.87
CA LEU A 130 11.23 5.91 -5.57
C LEU A 130 9.98 6.19 -6.43
N GLU A 131 10.03 5.84 -7.72
CA GLU A 131 8.89 5.93 -8.64
C GLU A 131 7.74 5.02 -8.17
N ALA A 132 8.04 3.77 -7.83
CA ALA A 132 7.04 2.82 -7.33
C ALA A 132 6.39 3.27 -6.00
N ALA A 133 7.14 3.96 -5.14
CA ALA A 133 6.67 4.49 -3.87
C ALA A 133 5.89 5.81 -4.02
N GLY A 134 5.84 6.43 -5.22
CA GLY A 134 5.09 7.64 -5.49
C GLY A 134 5.86 8.95 -5.27
N GLY A 135 7.19 8.92 -5.40
CA GLY A 135 8.11 10.01 -5.06
C GLY A 135 7.82 11.37 -5.71
N TRP A 136 7.11 11.41 -6.84
CA TRP A 136 6.72 12.66 -7.52
C TRP A 136 5.46 13.35 -6.96
N VAL A 137 4.76 12.72 -5.99
CA VAL A 137 3.47 13.22 -5.45
C VAL A 137 3.65 13.95 -4.11
N VAL A 138 4.78 13.77 -3.42
CA VAL A 138 4.96 14.22 -2.03
C VAL A 138 5.30 15.69 -1.89
N ASP A 139 6.00 16.29 -2.86
CA ASP A 139 6.38 17.72 -2.83
C ASP A 139 5.17 18.69 -2.95
N HIS A 140 3.93 18.20 -2.99
CA HIS A 140 2.71 19.02 -3.14
C HIS A 140 1.72 18.96 -1.97
N ARG A 141 1.98 18.25 -0.86
CA ARG A 141 0.91 17.96 0.13
C ARG A 141 1.19 18.25 1.61
N ILE A 142 2.38 18.71 2.01
CA ILE A 142 2.68 18.94 3.44
C ILE A 142 2.57 20.43 3.86
N ASP A 143 2.53 21.36 2.90
CA ASP A 143 2.48 22.81 3.15
C ASP A 143 1.09 23.44 2.94
N ALA A 144 0.02 22.64 2.90
CA ALA A 144 -1.36 23.13 2.82
C ALA A 144 -2.06 23.12 4.19
#